data_AF-A0A1Q7A0B9-F1
#
_entry.id   AF-A0A1Q7A0B9-F1
#
_cell.length_a   1.000
_cell.length_b   1.000
_cell.length_c   1.000
_cell.angle_alpha   90.00
_cell.angle_beta   90.00
_cell.angle_gamma   90.00
#
_symmetry.space_group_name_H-M   'P 1'
#
loop_
_entity.id
_entity.type
_entity.pdbx_description
1 polymer ?
#
loop_
_entity_poly.entity_id
_entity_poly.type
_entity_poly.pdbx_seq_one_letter_code
_entity_poly.pdbx_strand_id
1 'polypeptide(L)' 'MFAGDDQTDLDAVLEVERLRKEKKVVAGLSIVVQHADTLPVLLEHADIVVQEVGGMVDLLREIVEML' A
#
# COMPACT_ATOMS: atom_id res chain seq x y z
N MET A 1 -2.63 2.67 -7.57
CA MET A 1 -2.71 2.33 -6.14
C MET A 1 -2.66 0.83 -6.03
N PHE A 2 -1.82 0.30 -5.15
CA PHE A 2 -1.73 -1.11 -4.80
C PHE A 2 -1.89 -1.24 -3.28
N ALA A 3 -2.61 -2.25 -2.81
CA ALA A 3 -2.82 -2.52 -1.40
C ALA A 3 -2.65 -4.01 -1.11
N GLY A 4 -1.93 -4.34 -0.03
CA GLY A 4 -1.62 -5.73 0.35
C GLY A 4 -1.23 -5.85 1.83
N ASP A 5 -1.10 -7.07 2.32
CA ASP A 5 -0.93 -7.38 3.75
C ASP A 5 0.06 -8.52 4.03
N ASP A 6 0.31 -9.40 3.06
CA ASP A 6 1.10 -10.61 3.25
C ASP A 6 2.36 -10.70 2.37
N GLN A 7 3.10 -11.80 2.52
CA GLN A 7 4.35 -12.03 1.80
C GLN A 7 4.19 -11.99 0.27
N THR A 8 3.03 -12.39 -0.25
CA THR A 8 2.78 -12.46 -1.69
C THR A 8 2.68 -11.07 -2.32
N ASP A 9 2.34 -10.06 -1.52
CA ASP A 9 2.21 -8.67 -1.95
C ASP A 9 3.54 -7.91 -1.98
N LEU A 10 4.60 -8.46 -1.39
CA LEU A 10 5.89 -7.78 -1.26
C LEU A 10 6.47 -7.36 -2.62
N ASP A 11 6.41 -8.24 -3.62
CA ASP A 11 6.93 -7.96 -4.96
C ASP A 11 6.19 -6.77 -5.60
N ALA A 12 4.87 -6.67 -5.38
CA ALA A 12 4.08 -5.59 -5.90
C ALA A 12 4.34 -4.26 -5.18
N VAL A 13 4.54 -4.28 -3.86
CA VAL A 13 4.94 -3.09 -3.08
C VAL A 13 6.28 -2.55 -3.58
N LEU A 14 7.28 -3.42 -3.74
CA LEU A 14 8.61 -3.05 -4.25
C LEU A 14 8.57 -2.57 -5.70
N GLU A 15 7.74 -3.20 -6.53
CA GLU A 15 7.58 -2.83 -7.94
C GLU A 15 6.97 -1.44 -8.09
N VAL A 16 5.97 -1.09 -7.26
CA VAL A 16 5.38 0.25 -7.26
C VAL A 16 6.43 1.31 -6.88
N GLU A 17 7.26 1.04 -5.87
CA GLU A 17 8.39 1.89 -5.49
C GLU A 17 9.41 2.05 -6.64
N ARG A 18 9.77 0.94 -7.29
CA ARG A 18 10.68 0.93 -8.45
C ARG A 18 10.13 1.77 -9.61
N LEU A 19 8.86 1.59 -9.97
CA LEU A 19 8.20 2.33 -11.04
C LEU A 19 8.13 3.84 -10.75
N ARG A 20 7.94 4.23 -9.50
CA ARG A 20 8.06 5.64 -9.07
C ARG A 20 9.48 6.16 -9.27
N LYS A 21 10.49 5.44 -8.77
CA LYS A 21 11.91 5.85 -8.90
C LYS A 21 12.34 5.99 -10.36
N GLU A 22 11.83 5.13 -11.24
CA GLU A 22 12.07 5.17 -12.68
C GLU A 22 11.22 6.21 -13.43
N LYS A 23 10.37 6.97 -12.72
CA LYS A 23 9.45 7.96 -13.31
C LYS A 23 8.52 7.38 -14.38
N LYS A 24 8.24 6.07 -14.31
CA LYS A 24 7.31 5.38 -15.22
C LYS A 24 5.85 5.57 -14.81
N VAL A 25 5.60 5.94 -13.57
CA VAL A 25 4.28 6.28 -13.03
C VAL A 25 4.38 7.62 -12.31
N VAL A 26 3.39 8.50 -12.51
CA VAL A 26 3.37 9.84 -11.92
C VAL A 26 3.01 9.81 -10.42
N ALA A 27 2.10 8.92 -10.02
CA ALA A 27 1.59 8.83 -8.65
C ALA A 27 1.31 7.37 -8.23
N GLY A 28 2.30 6.48 -8.40
CA GLY A 28 2.21 5.12 -7.85
C GLY A 28 2.14 5.17 -6.33
N LEU A 29 1.29 4.36 -5.71
CA LEU A 29 1.08 4.36 -4.25
C LEU A 29 0.93 2.93 -3.77
N SER A 30 1.75 2.51 -2.80
CA SER A 30 1.66 1.24 -2.07
C SER A 30 1.03 1.51 -0.69
N ILE A 31 -0.02 0.76 -0.39
CA ILE A 31 -0.71 0.79 0.89
C ILE A 31 -0.50 -0.58 1.54
N VAL A 32 -0.07 -0.62 2.78
CA VAL A 32 0.03 -1.87 3.54
C VAL A 32 -1.03 -1.91 4.62
N VAL A 33 -1.81 -2.98 4.62
CA VAL A 33 -2.80 -3.26 5.66
C VAL A 33 -2.08 -4.00 6.78
N GLN A 34 -1.82 -3.29 7.88
CA GLN A 34 -1.14 -3.86 9.04
C GLN A 34 -2.13 -4.64 9.91
N HIS A 35 -1.81 -5.92 10.12
CA HIS A 35 -2.37 -6.82 11.11
C HIS A 35 -1.23 -7.45 11.94
N ALA A 36 -1.58 -8.29 12.92
CA ALA A 36 -0.61 -8.83 13.89
C ALA A 36 0.58 -9.58 13.27
N ASP A 37 0.39 -10.18 12.09
CA ASP A 37 1.38 -11.03 11.42
C ASP A 37 2.01 -10.37 10.18
N THR A 38 1.71 -9.08 9.94
CA THR A 38 2.27 -8.35 8.79
C THR A 38 3.79 -8.30 8.87
N LEU A 39 4.44 -8.63 7.77
CA LEU A 39 5.89 -8.66 7.69
C LEU A 39 6.48 -7.23 7.83
N PRO A 40 7.52 -7.02 8.67
CA PRO A 40 8.15 -5.71 8.82
C PRO A 40 8.62 -5.09 7.50
N VAL A 41 9.10 -5.93 6.57
CA VAL A 41 9.56 -5.47 5.25
C VAL A 41 8.44 -4.81 4.42
N LEU A 42 7.18 -5.23 4.57
CA LEU A 42 6.08 -4.54 3.90
C LEU A 42 5.92 -3.12 4.44
N LEU A 43 6.02 -2.95 5.76
CA LEU A 43 5.90 -1.65 6.43
C LEU A 43 7.04 -0.69 6.07
N GLU A 44 8.25 -1.21 5.86
CA GLU A 44 9.42 -0.42 5.43
C GLU A 44 9.25 0.19 4.04
N HIS A 45 8.48 -0.45 3.16
CA HIS A 45 8.28 -0.06 1.77
C HIS A 45 6.88 0.50 1.46
N ALA A 46 6.02 0.60 2.47
CA ALA A 46 4.68 1.18 2.36
C ALA A 46 4.75 2.71 2.25
N ASP A 47 3.98 3.31 1.34
CA ASP A 47 3.76 4.76 1.38
C ASP A 47 2.71 5.14 2.44
N ILE A 48 1.70 4.28 2.62
CA ILE A 48 0.65 4.43 3.62
C ILE A 48 0.49 3.10 4.35
N VAL A 49 0.33 3.17 5.67
CA VAL A 49 -0.04 2.02 6.49
C VAL A 49 -1.44 2.27 7.04
N VAL A 50 -2.34 1.31 6.85
CA VAL A 50 -3.68 1.30 7.46
C VAL A 50 -3.79 0.17 8.46
N GLN A 51 -4.59 0.35 9.51
CA GLN A 51 -4.77 -0.66 10.55
C GLN A 51 -5.96 -1.55 10.22
N GLU A 52 -5.69 -2.85 10.06
CA GLU A 52 -6.67 -3.87 9.73
C GLU A 52 -7.46 -3.55 8.43
N VAL A 53 -8.31 -4.48 8.00
CA VAL A 53 -9.16 -4.28 6.82
C VAL A 53 -10.09 -3.06 7.00
N GLY A 54 -10.49 -2.75 8.23
CA GLY A 54 -11.32 -1.58 8.55
C GLY A 54 -10.68 -0.26 8.11
N GLY A 55 -9.40 -0.04 8.41
CA GLY A 55 -8.70 1.18 7.98
C GLY A 55 -8.59 1.32 6.47
N MET A 56 -8.50 0.20 5.74
CA MET A 56 -8.53 0.22 4.27
C MET A 56 -9.91 0.64 3.73
N VAL A 57 -11.00 0.18 4.37
CA VAL A 57 -12.37 0.58 3.99
C VAL A 57 -12.58 2.08 4.20
N ASP A 58 -12.13 2.61 5.33
CA ASP A 58 -12.27 4.04 5.63
C ASP A 58 -11.45 4.89 4.64
N LEU A 59 -10.21 4.50 4.35
CA LEU A 59 -9.38 5.18 3.34
C LEU A 59 -10.03 5.18 1.95
N LEU A 60 -10.62 4.05 1.53
CA LEU A 60 -11.31 3.98 0.23
C LEU A 60 -12.54 4.88 0.18
N ARG A 61 -13.29 5.01 1.28
CA ARG A 61 -14.43 5.93 1.36
C ARG A 61 -13.98 7.38 1.21
N GLU A 62 -12.95 7.78 1.92
CA GLU A 62 -12.37 9.13 1.81
C GLU A 62 -11.94 9.42 0.37
N ILE A 63 -11.22 8.49 -0.28
CA ILE A 63 -10.78 8.65 -1.68
C ILE A 63 -11.99 8.84 -2.61
N VAL A 64 -13.04 8.03 -2.45
CA VAL A 64 -14.23 8.09 -3.31
C VAL A 64 -15.04 9.37 -3.06
N GLU A 65 -15.13 9.85 -1.81
CA GLU A 65 -15.83 11.10 -1.47
C GLU A 65 -15.12 12.35 -1.99
N MET A 66 -13.81 12.25 -2.28
CA MET A 66 -13.01 13.34 -2.85
C MET A 66 -13.06 13.42 -4.38
N LEU A 67 -13.69 12.45 -5.06
CA LEU A 67 -13.84 12.40 -6.52
C LEU A 67 -15.13 13.09 -6.99
#